data_AF-A0A830ELT7-F1
#
_entry.id   AF-A0A830ELT7-F1
#
_cell.length_a   1.000
_cell.length_b   1.000
_cell.length_c   1.000
_cell.angle_alpha   90.00
_cell.angle_beta   90.00
_cell.angle_gamma   90.00
#
_symmetry.space_group_name_H-M   'P 1'
#
loop_
_entity.id
_entity.type
_entity.pdbx_description
1 polymer ?
#
loop_
_entity_poly.entity_id
_entity_poly.type
_entity_poly.pdbx_seq_one_letter_code
_entity_poly.pdbx_strand_id
1 'polypeptide(L)'
;MVAVDGPYDDIRDVEGYHERMTDTVGYSRVTYFDTPGCRKSSRSYSRQYENRAKGMTGIWSLTSGQVVEANKAPLPPKAGRWLVEAGGRDVELRAEDGKQVYEGSDLELEVTGDREYHFRVGDDEHVLDESELQEKLLDLTSYVPSLNDIVDSMEEFEAAKKAGRGAIAMSRSATLVIDGVEVEISADRMWGEATYQAAQTPITLFQDVYEHRPDQHEELAEIHGRDVIDRAVAVGN
;
A
#
# COMPACT_ATOMS: atom_id res chain seq x y z
N MET A 1 9.61 -16.76 4.41
CA MET A 1 10.30 -16.78 5.72
C MET A 1 9.26 -16.48 6.77
N VAL A 2 8.67 -17.53 7.35
CA VAL A 2 7.63 -17.46 8.36
C VAL A 2 8.24 -17.13 9.72
N ALA A 3 7.58 -16.29 10.53
CA ALA A 3 7.97 -16.10 11.93
C ALA A 3 7.66 -17.39 12.73
N VAL A 4 8.66 -17.90 13.44
CA VAL A 4 8.58 -19.13 14.25
C VAL A 4 8.67 -18.76 15.73
N ASP A 5 7.92 -19.45 16.59
CA ASP A 5 7.93 -19.22 18.04
C ASP A 5 9.33 -19.46 18.62
N GLY A 6 9.86 -18.47 19.34
CA GLY A 6 11.08 -18.61 20.11
C GLY A 6 10.82 -19.40 21.40
N PRO A 7 11.72 -20.28 21.86
CA PRO A 7 11.53 -21.02 23.10
C PRO A 7 11.84 -20.07 24.27
N TYR A 8 10.86 -19.37 24.85
CA TYR A 8 10.81 -18.90 26.25
C TYR A 8 9.58 -18.00 26.48
N ASP A 9 8.98 -18.16 27.67
CA ASP A 9 7.67 -17.67 28.12
C ASP A 9 7.39 -16.15 28.12
N ASP A 10 6.14 -15.82 27.76
CA ASP A 10 5.25 -14.85 28.44
C ASP A 10 5.77 -13.41 28.66
N ILE A 11 6.03 -12.65 27.58
CA ILE A 11 6.07 -11.18 27.63
C ILE A 11 4.65 -10.64 27.44
N ARG A 12 4.05 -10.20 28.55
CA ARG A 12 2.63 -9.79 28.68
C ARG A 12 2.27 -8.41 28.12
N ASP A 13 3.13 -7.80 27.32
CA ASP A 13 2.88 -6.47 26.71
C ASP A 13 2.43 -6.61 25.25
N VAL A 14 1.25 -7.22 25.06
CA VAL A 14 0.62 -7.33 23.73
C VAL A 14 0.18 -5.95 23.23
N GLU A 15 -0.34 -5.11 24.12
CA GLU A 15 -0.84 -3.77 23.79
C GLU A 15 0.29 -2.83 23.37
N GLY A 16 1.41 -2.77 24.09
CA GLY A 16 2.57 -2.00 23.67
C GLY A 16 3.26 -2.58 22.43
N TYR A 17 3.13 -3.89 22.16
CA TYR A 17 3.53 -4.45 20.87
C TYR A 17 2.61 -3.99 19.74
N HIS A 18 1.30 -3.96 19.95
CA HIS A 18 0.34 -3.41 19.00
C HIS A 18 0.67 -1.94 18.71
N GLU A 19 0.88 -1.09 19.72
CA GLU A 19 1.27 0.31 19.53
C GLU A 19 2.53 0.46 18.67
N ARG A 20 3.55 -0.37 18.91
CA ARG A 20 4.80 -0.41 18.11
C ARG A 20 4.62 -1.01 16.71
N MET A 21 3.49 -1.64 16.41
CA MET A 21 3.15 -2.19 15.08
C MET A 21 2.18 -1.26 14.33
N THR A 22 1.27 -0.59 15.04
CA THR A 22 0.21 0.28 14.51
C THR A 22 0.64 1.75 14.39
N ASP A 23 1.77 2.17 14.98
CA ASP A 23 2.37 3.49 14.73
C ASP A 23 2.77 3.62 13.24
N THR A 24 1.77 4.02 12.47
CA THR A 24 1.78 4.29 11.05
C THR A 24 1.24 5.70 10.90
N VAL A 25 2.08 6.73 10.94
CA VAL A 25 2.00 7.85 9.98
C VAL A 25 3.35 8.56 9.95
N GLY A 26 4.09 8.43 8.85
CA GLY A 26 5.23 9.29 8.58
C GLY A 26 6.33 8.55 7.84
N TYR A 27 6.19 8.38 6.52
CA TYR A 27 7.33 8.14 5.67
C TYR A 27 8.11 9.46 5.54
N SER A 28 9.35 9.52 6.01
CA SER A 28 10.28 10.61 5.68
C SER A 28 11.42 10.06 4.83
N ARG A 29 11.61 10.65 3.66
CA ARG A 29 12.81 10.52 2.82
C ARG A 29 14.06 10.82 3.65
N VAL A 30 14.98 9.88 3.73
CA VAL A 30 16.30 10.09 4.34
C VAL A 30 17.11 11.01 3.43
N THR A 31 17.14 12.31 3.71
CA THR A 31 18.18 13.20 3.22
C THR A 31 19.36 13.15 4.19
N TYR A 32 20.49 12.65 3.70
CA TYR A 32 21.77 12.71 4.42
C TYR A 32 22.25 14.17 4.45
N PHE A 33 22.04 14.86 5.58
CA PHE A 33 22.85 16.04 5.94
C PHE A 33 23.19 15.98 7.42
N ASP A 34 24.46 15.63 7.69
CA ASP A 34 25.07 15.63 9.01
C ASP A 34 25.36 17.10 9.40
N THR A 35 24.46 17.70 10.18
CA THR A 35 24.71 19.00 10.83
C THR A 35 24.59 18.85 12.35
N PRO A 36 25.65 19.16 13.13
CA PRO A 36 25.61 19.05 14.58
C PRO A 36 24.76 20.19 15.17
N GLY A 37 23.62 19.87 15.78
CA GLY A 37 22.83 20.85 16.54
C GLY A 37 21.33 20.59 16.66
N CYS A 38 20.75 19.65 15.91
CA CYS A 38 19.30 19.43 15.94
C CYS A 38 18.89 18.43 17.03
N ARG A 39 18.02 18.86 17.94
CA ARG A 39 17.41 18.04 19.01
C ARG A 39 16.67 16.86 18.38
N LYS A 40 17.02 15.62 18.76
CA LYS A 40 16.30 14.41 18.34
C LYS A 40 14.86 14.46 18.88
N SER A 41 13.89 14.68 18.01
CA SER A 41 12.53 14.21 18.28
C SER A 41 12.50 12.73 17.90
N SER A 42 12.33 11.87 18.90
CA SER A 42 12.11 10.44 18.69
C SER A 42 10.73 10.27 18.07
N ARG A 43 10.65 10.12 16.75
CA ARG A 43 9.46 9.60 16.06
C ARG A 43 9.56 8.07 16.10
N SER A 44 8.59 7.42 16.73
CA SER A 44 8.46 5.97 16.79
C SER A 44 8.10 5.45 15.40
N TYR A 45 9.06 4.85 14.70
CA TYR A 45 8.74 3.97 13.59
C TYR A 45 8.47 2.57 14.13
N SER A 46 7.51 1.86 13.55
CA SER A 46 7.34 0.45 13.82
C SER A 46 8.55 -0.33 13.29
N ARG A 47 9.25 -1.06 14.18
CA ARG A 47 10.52 -1.77 13.90
C ARG A 47 10.45 -2.70 12.69
N GLN A 48 9.26 -3.19 12.38
CA GLN A 48 9.02 -4.10 11.27
C GLN A 48 9.03 -3.41 9.90
N TYR A 49 8.60 -2.15 9.80
CA TYR A 49 8.68 -1.38 8.56
C TYR A 49 10.13 -0.97 8.26
N GLU A 50 10.90 -0.61 9.29
CA GLU A 50 12.34 -0.34 9.13
C GLU A 50 13.11 -1.58 8.66
N ASN A 51 12.75 -2.76 9.14
CA ASN A 51 13.33 -4.02 8.69
C ASN A 51 12.99 -4.29 7.22
N ARG A 52 11.72 -4.08 6.82
CA ARG A 52 11.28 -4.22 5.42
C ARG A 52 12.00 -3.27 4.47
N ALA A 53 12.16 -2.00 4.85
CA ALA A 53 12.92 -1.02 4.07
C ALA A 53 14.38 -1.44 3.87
N LYS A 54 14.91 -2.33 4.74
CA LYS A 54 16.25 -2.91 4.65
C LYS A 54 16.28 -4.32 4.06
N GLY A 55 15.17 -4.79 3.47
CA GLY A 55 15.07 -6.12 2.87
C GLY A 55 14.97 -7.29 3.88
N MET A 56 14.74 -6.99 5.16
CA MET A 56 14.54 -7.98 6.22
C MET A 56 13.04 -8.19 6.44
N THR A 57 12.48 -9.26 5.86
CA THR A 57 11.04 -9.58 5.93
C THR A 57 10.66 -10.46 7.12
N GLY A 58 11.64 -11.07 7.81
CA GLY A 58 11.43 -11.81 9.05
C GLY A 58 11.65 -10.95 10.29
N ILE A 59 10.82 -11.14 11.33
CA ILE A 59 11.01 -10.54 12.66
C ILE A 59 10.92 -11.63 13.72
N TRP A 60 11.83 -11.61 14.70
CA TRP A 60 11.76 -12.52 15.84
C TRP A 60 10.49 -12.21 16.64
N SER A 61 9.64 -13.22 16.80
CA SER A 61 8.43 -13.14 17.60
C SER A 61 8.61 -13.95 18.88
N LEU A 62 8.27 -13.35 20.03
CA LEU A 62 8.45 -13.91 21.37
C LEU A 62 7.13 -14.36 21.99
N THR A 63 6.01 -14.07 21.34
CA THR A 63 4.69 -14.59 21.73
C THR A 63 3.94 -15.04 20.49
N SER A 64 3.00 -15.96 20.65
CA SER A 64 2.16 -16.44 19.55
C SER A 64 1.33 -15.30 18.94
N GLY A 65 0.95 -14.28 19.72
CA GLY A 65 0.32 -13.05 19.21
C GLY A 65 1.27 -12.22 18.32
N GLN A 66 2.54 -12.09 18.71
CA GLN A 66 3.55 -11.44 17.88
C GLN A 66 3.80 -12.20 16.58
N VAL A 67 3.72 -13.53 16.60
CA VAL A 67 3.86 -14.38 15.42
C VAL A 67 2.73 -14.12 14.42
N VAL A 68 1.49 -14.00 14.89
CA VAL A 68 0.32 -13.69 14.05
C VAL A 68 0.50 -12.34 13.37
N GLU A 69 0.82 -11.30 14.14
CA GLU A 69 1.02 -9.96 13.60
C GLU A 69 2.27 -9.87 12.70
N ALA A 70 3.33 -10.58 13.05
CA ALA A 70 4.53 -10.66 12.24
C ALA A 70 4.29 -11.27 10.86
N ASN A 71 3.40 -12.26 10.78
CA ASN A 71 3.03 -12.92 9.53
C ASN A 71 1.99 -12.12 8.73
N LYS A 72 1.07 -11.40 9.38
CA LYS A 72 0.06 -10.57 8.71
C LYS A 72 0.60 -9.28 8.13
N ALA A 73 1.44 -8.58 8.89
CA ALA A 73 1.91 -7.25 8.52
C ALA A 73 2.60 -7.16 7.14
N PRO A 74 3.35 -8.17 6.64
CA PRO A 74 3.88 -8.17 5.28
C PRO A 74 2.91 -8.64 4.20
N LEU A 75 1.72 -9.13 4.56
CA LEU A 75 0.70 -9.52 3.58
C LEU A 75 0.04 -8.29 2.95
N PRO A 76 -0.43 -8.40 1.70
CA PRO A 76 -1.22 -7.34 1.09
C PRO A 76 -2.45 -6.99 1.93
N PRO A 77 -2.90 -5.72 1.92
CA PRO A 77 -4.09 -5.31 2.66
C PRO A 77 -5.35 -6.02 2.16
N LYS A 78 -6.38 -6.04 3.01
CA LYS A 78 -7.71 -6.55 2.67
C LYS A 78 -8.33 -5.84 1.46
N ALA A 79 -8.23 -4.51 1.43
CA ALA A 79 -8.78 -3.67 0.39
C ALA A 79 -7.68 -2.76 -0.15
N GLY A 80 -7.74 -2.49 -1.45
CA GLY A 80 -6.82 -1.55 -2.09
C GLY A 80 -7.20 -0.14 -1.70
N ARG A 81 -6.20 0.73 -1.61
CA ARG A 81 -6.39 2.12 -1.17
C ARG A 81 -5.55 3.06 -2.01
N TRP A 82 -6.07 4.27 -2.15
CA TRP A 82 -5.36 5.36 -2.80
C TRP A 82 -4.64 6.21 -1.76
N LEU A 83 -3.42 6.60 -2.11
CA LEU A 83 -2.61 7.53 -1.37
C LEU A 83 -2.40 8.77 -2.24
N VAL A 84 -2.26 9.92 -1.60
CA VAL A 84 -1.80 11.16 -2.24
C VAL A 84 -0.60 11.71 -1.48
N GLU A 85 0.42 12.16 -2.20
CA GLU A 85 1.54 12.90 -1.63
C GLU A 85 1.09 14.32 -1.29
N ALA A 86 1.04 14.63 0.00
CA ALA A 86 0.61 15.92 0.50
C ALA A 86 1.55 16.36 1.63
N GLY A 87 2.21 17.51 1.48
CA GLY A 87 3.17 18.01 2.48
C GLY A 87 4.40 17.10 2.67
N GLY A 88 4.83 16.42 1.60
CA GLY A 88 6.01 15.53 1.61
C GLY A 88 5.79 14.19 2.31
N ARG A 89 4.53 13.75 2.44
CA ARG A 89 4.13 12.49 3.07
C ARG A 89 2.93 11.89 2.32
N ASP A 90 2.86 10.57 2.30
CA ASP A 90 1.73 9.85 1.72
C ASP A 90 0.55 9.86 2.70
N VAL A 91 -0.61 10.30 2.22
CA VAL A 91 -1.86 10.37 2.98
C VAL A 91 -2.89 9.48 2.31
N GLU A 92 -3.52 8.59 3.08
CA GLU A 92 -4.61 7.75 2.57
C GLU A 92 -5.87 8.57 2.29
N LEU A 93 -6.44 8.37 1.10
CA LEU A 93 -7.70 8.98 0.70
C LEU A 93 -8.87 8.17 1.28
N ARG A 94 -9.87 8.87 1.81
CA ARG A 94 -11.06 8.22 2.33
C ARG A 94 -11.96 7.77 1.18
N ALA A 95 -12.27 6.48 1.13
CA ALA A 95 -13.25 5.97 0.20
C ALA A 95 -14.68 6.33 0.67
N GLU A 96 -15.44 7.06 -0.16
CA GLU A 96 -16.83 7.42 0.10
C GLU A 96 -17.64 7.44 -1.20
N ASP A 97 -18.74 6.70 -1.26
CA ASP A 97 -19.65 6.66 -2.43
C ASP A 97 -18.94 6.41 -3.79
N GLY A 98 -17.90 5.58 -3.78
CA GLY A 98 -17.08 5.27 -4.96
C GLY A 98 -16.01 6.31 -5.30
N LYS A 99 -15.91 7.38 -4.51
CA LYS A 99 -14.92 8.47 -4.65
C LYS A 99 -13.82 8.34 -3.61
N GLN A 100 -12.70 9.03 -3.88
CA GLN A 100 -11.52 9.07 -3.02
C GLN A 100 -11.33 10.51 -2.52
N VAL A 101 -11.72 10.74 -1.27
CA VAL A 101 -11.80 12.08 -0.67
C VAL A 101 -10.53 12.40 0.09
N TYR A 102 -9.94 13.56 -0.19
CA TYR A 102 -8.87 14.15 0.60
C TYR A 102 -9.45 15.10 1.64
N GLU A 103 -9.04 14.94 2.90
CA GLU A 103 -9.54 15.74 4.05
C GLU A 103 -8.44 16.61 4.70
N GLY A 104 -7.25 16.70 4.10
CA GLY A 104 -6.14 17.49 4.63
C GLY A 104 -6.13 18.94 4.11
N SER A 105 -5.14 19.72 4.54
CA SER A 105 -4.95 21.13 4.15
C SER A 105 -3.69 21.39 3.31
N ASP A 106 -2.86 20.36 3.12
CA ASP A 106 -1.60 20.47 2.37
C ASP A 106 -1.83 20.53 0.84
N LEU A 107 -3.04 20.20 0.38
CA LEU A 107 -3.50 20.36 -0.99
C LEU A 107 -4.72 21.26 -0.96
N GLU A 108 -4.80 22.21 -1.88
CA GLU A 108 -6.02 22.98 -2.13
C GLU A 108 -6.35 22.98 -3.61
N LEU A 109 -7.63 22.94 -3.95
CA LEU A 109 -8.11 22.95 -5.33
C LEU A 109 -9.35 23.83 -5.47
N GLU A 110 -9.26 24.85 -6.34
CA GLU A 110 -10.36 25.77 -6.64
C GLU A 110 -10.60 25.86 -8.15
N VAL A 111 -11.88 25.94 -8.55
CA VAL A 111 -12.27 26.19 -9.93
C VAL A 111 -12.33 27.71 -10.16
N THR A 112 -11.41 28.24 -10.97
CA THR A 112 -11.31 29.69 -11.24
C THR A 112 -11.99 30.12 -12.54
N GLY A 113 -12.26 29.17 -13.44
CA GLY A 113 -12.94 29.42 -14.72
C GLY A 113 -13.55 28.15 -15.32
N ASP A 114 -14.04 28.22 -16.56
CA ASP A 114 -14.79 27.11 -17.18
C ASP A 114 -13.99 25.79 -17.28
N ARG A 115 -12.66 25.86 -17.38
CA ARG A 115 -11.73 24.71 -17.43
C ARG A 115 -10.36 25.06 -16.84
N GLU A 116 -10.36 25.99 -15.88
CA GLU A 116 -9.16 26.50 -15.24
C GLU A 116 -9.26 26.24 -13.74
N TYR A 117 -8.18 25.72 -13.18
CA TYR A 117 -8.09 25.28 -11.80
C TYR A 117 -6.88 25.94 -11.16
N HIS A 118 -7.07 26.53 -9.99
CA HIS A 118 -5.97 26.90 -9.11
C HIS A 118 -5.71 25.73 -8.16
N PHE A 119 -4.50 25.17 -8.24
CA PHE A 119 -4.09 24.02 -7.46
C PHE A 119 -2.85 24.38 -6.63
N ARG A 120 -2.95 24.20 -5.32
CA ARG A 120 -1.85 24.41 -4.38
C ARG A 120 -1.40 23.08 -3.80
N VAL A 121 -0.09 22.85 -3.78
CA VAL A 121 0.54 21.70 -3.13
C VAL A 121 1.69 22.20 -2.25
N GLY A 122 1.49 22.17 -0.93
CA GLY A 122 2.41 22.82 0.01
C GLY A 122 2.50 24.33 -0.25
N ASP A 123 3.69 24.82 -0.57
CA ASP A 123 3.95 26.23 -0.90
C ASP A 123 3.88 26.54 -2.41
N ASP A 124 3.77 25.50 -3.26
CA ASP A 124 3.71 25.65 -4.70
C ASP A 124 2.27 25.87 -5.17
N GLU A 125 2.06 26.90 -5.98
CA GLU A 125 0.77 27.21 -6.60
C GLU A 125 0.85 27.08 -8.12
N HIS A 126 -0.21 26.54 -8.71
CA HIS A 126 -0.34 26.31 -10.13
C HIS A 126 -1.70 26.77 -10.64
N VAL A 127 -1.73 27.36 -11.84
CA VAL A 127 -2.96 27.54 -12.62
C VAL A 127 -2.88 26.52 -13.74
N LEU A 128 -3.80 25.56 -13.72
CA LEU A 128 -3.79 24.38 -14.58
C LEU A 128 -5.08 24.32 -15.38
N ASP A 129 -5.00 23.83 -16.61
CA ASP A 129 -6.19 23.32 -17.27
C ASP A 129 -6.58 21.92 -16.77
N GLU A 130 -7.69 21.38 -17.25
CA GLU A 130 -8.19 20.06 -16.84
C GLU A 130 -7.20 18.92 -17.11
N SER A 131 -6.48 18.95 -18.24
CA SER A 131 -5.55 17.87 -18.60
C SER A 131 -4.30 17.95 -17.74
N GLU A 132 -3.78 19.17 -17.54
CA GLU A 132 -2.63 19.42 -16.68
C GLU A 132 -2.93 19.07 -15.22
N LEU A 133 -4.15 19.34 -14.73
CA LEU A 133 -4.60 18.94 -13.40
C LEU A 133 -4.64 17.42 -13.25
N GLN A 134 -5.20 16.70 -14.23
CA GLN A 134 -5.25 15.24 -14.21
C GLN A 134 -3.86 14.63 -14.17
N GLU A 135 -2.92 15.12 -14.99
CA GLU A 135 -1.53 14.67 -15.00
C GLU A 135 -0.85 14.96 -13.65
N LYS A 136 -1.03 16.17 -13.12
CA LYS A 136 -0.45 16.55 -11.83
C LYS A 136 -0.97 15.70 -10.68
N LEU A 137 -2.28 15.40 -10.65
CA LEU A 137 -2.87 14.54 -9.62
C LEU A 137 -2.47 13.07 -9.80
N LEU A 138 -2.29 12.61 -11.04
CA LEU A 138 -1.79 11.27 -11.32
C LEU A 138 -0.36 11.09 -10.75
N ASP A 139 0.50 12.08 -10.92
CA ASP A 139 1.87 12.06 -10.38
C ASP A 139 1.91 12.08 -8.85
N LEU A 140 0.97 12.78 -8.22
CA LEU A 140 0.88 12.87 -6.75
C LEU A 140 0.18 11.66 -6.13
N THR A 141 -0.52 10.84 -6.91
CA THR A 141 -1.27 9.71 -6.37
C THR A 141 -0.54 8.39 -6.54
N SER A 142 -0.76 7.51 -5.58
CA SER A 142 -0.22 6.16 -5.58
C SER A 142 -1.28 5.18 -5.13
N TYR A 143 -1.29 3.98 -5.70
CA TYR A 143 -2.23 2.95 -5.34
C TYR A 143 -1.53 1.78 -4.64
N VAL A 144 -2.03 1.42 -3.46
CA VAL A 144 -1.62 0.21 -2.74
C VAL A 144 -2.64 -0.89 -3.02
N PRO A 145 -2.28 -1.94 -3.78
CA PRO A 145 -3.21 -2.99 -4.16
C PRO A 145 -3.53 -3.95 -3.00
N SER A 146 -4.76 -4.46 -2.97
CA SER A 146 -5.15 -5.59 -2.11
C SER A 146 -4.58 -6.92 -2.61
N LEU A 147 -4.73 -7.97 -1.80
CA LEU A 147 -4.46 -9.34 -2.24
C LEU A 147 -5.29 -9.68 -3.49
N ASN A 148 -6.59 -9.34 -3.49
CA ASN A 148 -7.47 -9.62 -4.62
C ASN A 148 -7.02 -8.88 -5.89
N ASP A 149 -6.63 -7.60 -5.79
CA ASP A 149 -6.14 -6.82 -6.93
C ASP A 149 -4.89 -7.44 -7.58
N ILE A 150 -3.97 -7.95 -6.75
CA ILE A 150 -2.74 -8.60 -7.23
C ILE A 150 -3.10 -9.89 -7.96
N VAL A 151 -3.96 -10.72 -7.38
CA VAL A 151 -4.41 -11.99 -7.97
C VAL A 151 -5.16 -11.75 -9.28
N ASP A 152 -6.12 -10.82 -9.31
CA ASP A 152 -6.86 -10.43 -10.52
C ASP A 152 -5.89 -10.03 -11.65
N SER A 153 -4.91 -9.17 -11.33
CA SER A 153 -3.93 -8.69 -12.31
C SER A 153 -3.02 -9.82 -12.82
N MET A 154 -2.63 -10.75 -11.94
CA MET A 154 -1.80 -11.89 -12.31
C MET A 154 -2.56 -12.88 -13.21
N GLU A 155 -3.80 -13.22 -12.89
CA GLU A 155 -4.63 -14.13 -13.68
C GLU A 155 -4.92 -13.54 -15.07
N GLU A 156 -5.21 -12.24 -15.17
CA GLU A 156 -5.41 -11.58 -16.45
C GLU A 156 -4.14 -11.60 -17.31
N PHE A 157 -2.96 -11.38 -16.69
CA PHE A 157 -1.69 -11.51 -17.41
C PHE A 157 -1.42 -12.95 -17.86
N GLU A 158 -1.68 -13.96 -17.03
CA GLU A 158 -1.55 -15.37 -17.40
C GLU A 158 -2.46 -15.75 -18.57
N ALA A 159 -3.71 -15.28 -18.57
CA ALA A 159 -4.65 -15.47 -19.66
C ALA A 159 -4.14 -14.82 -20.96
N ALA A 160 -3.61 -13.59 -20.87
CA ALA A 160 -3.01 -12.90 -22.01
C ALA A 160 -1.76 -13.63 -22.55
N LYS A 161 -0.91 -14.13 -21.65
CA LYS A 161 0.29 -14.93 -21.98
C LYS A 161 -0.10 -16.22 -22.69
N LYS A 162 -1.13 -16.92 -22.21
CA LYS A 162 -1.69 -18.12 -22.86
C LYS A 162 -2.27 -17.81 -24.24
N ALA A 163 -2.79 -16.61 -24.44
CA ALA A 163 -3.25 -16.10 -25.74
C ALA A 163 -2.10 -15.58 -26.63
N GLY A 164 -0.83 -15.72 -26.21
CA GLY A 164 0.34 -15.31 -26.99
C GLY A 164 0.73 -13.84 -26.88
N ARG A 165 0.18 -13.09 -25.91
CA ARG A 165 0.57 -11.70 -25.64
C ARG A 165 1.64 -11.66 -24.56
N GLY A 166 2.80 -11.09 -24.88
CA GLY A 166 3.91 -10.94 -23.92
C GLY A 166 3.79 -9.73 -22.98
N ALA A 167 2.89 -8.80 -23.29
CA ALA A 167 2.58 -7.65 -22.46
C ALA A 167 1.16 -7.15 -22.71
N ILE A 168 0.53 -6.59 -21.68
CA ILE A 168 -0.78 -5.94 -21.71
C ILE A 168 -0.74 -4.64 -20.91
N ALA A 169 -1.56 -3.67 -21.30
CA ALA A 169 -1.82 -2.48 -20.50
C ALA A 169 -3.06 -2.76 -19.63
N MET A 170 -2.93 -2.54 -18.33
CA MET A 170 -4.05 -2.57 -17.40
C MET A 170 -4.30 -1.16 -16.89
N SER A 171 -5.54 -0.72 -16.97
CA SER A 171 -5.97 0.62 -16.55
C SER A 171 -6.66 0.53 -15.19
N ARG A 172 -6.39 1.50 -14.33
CA ARG A 172 -7.14 1.72 -13.09
C ARG A 172 -7.54 3.19 -12.99
N SER A 173 -8.82 3.43 -12.78
CA SER A 173 -9.36 4.79 -12.67
C SER A 173 -9.96 5.04 -11.29
N ALA A 174 -9.96 6.30 -10.86
CA ALA A 174 -10.61 6.74 -9.63
C ALA A 174 -11.05 8.20 -9.75
N THR A 175 -12.14 8.54 -9.06
CA THR A 175 -12.58 9.92 -8.88
C THR A 175 -12.02 10.45 -7.57
N LEU A 176 -11.12 11.41 -7.65
CA LEU A 176 -10.57 12.15 -6.52
C LEU A 176 -11.50 13.31 -6.16
N VAL A 177 -11.61 13.62 -4.87
CA VAL A 177 -12.32 14.80 -4.37
C VAL A 177 -11.38 15.59 -3.46
N ILE A 178 -11.07 16.81 -3.85
CA ILE A 178 -10.24 17.76 -3.10
C ILE A 178 -11.03 19.06 -3.00
N ASP A 179 -11.28 19.54 -1.78
CA ASP A 179 -12.11 20.74 -1.51
C ASP A 179 -13.48 20.74 -2.21
N GLY A 180 -14.06 19.55 -2.42
CA GLY A 180 -15.34 19.37 -3.11
C GLY A 180 -15.25 19.43 -4.64
N VAL A 181 -14.07 19.65 -5.21
CA VAL A 181 -13.82 19.55 -6.66
C VAL A 181 -13.53 18.08 -7.00
N GLU A 182 -14.26 17.56 -8.00
CA GLU A 182 -14.14 16.17 -8.44
C GLU A 182 -13.26 16.08 -9.69
N VAL A 183 -12.26 15.21 -9.67
CA VAL A 183 -11.36 14.97 -10.80
C VAL A 183 -11.21 13.48 -11.03
N GLU A 184 -11.41 13.02 -12.26
CA GLU A 184 -11.15 11.64 -12.64
C GLU A 184 -9.68 11.47 -13.05
N ILE A 185 -9.01 10.50 -12.44
CA ILE A 185 -7.67 10.08 -12.82
C ILE A 185 -7.71 8.65 -13.36
N SER A 186 -6.84 8.35 -14.32
CA SER A 186 -6.66 7.00 -14.85
C SER A 186 -5.18 6.69 -14.99
N ALA A 187 -4.74 5.62 -14.32
CA ALA A 187 -3.38 5.12 -14.37
C ALA A 187 -3.32 3.87 -15.26
N ASP A 188 -2.54 3.94 -16.33
CA ASP A 188 -2.23 2.77 -17.14
C ASP A 188 -0.89 2.19 -16.72
N ARG A 189 -0.87 0.88 -16.43
CA ARG A 189 0.36 0.16 -16.11
C ARG A 189 0.59 -0.97 -17.09
N MET A 190 1.79 -0.98 -17.68
CA MET A 190 2.25 -2.08 -18.49
C MET A 190 2.58 -3.30 -17.62
N TRP A 191 1.88 -4.39 -17.89
CA TRP A 191 2.12 -5.71 -17.34
C TRP A 191 2.86 -6.55 -18.36
N GLY A 192 4.10 -6.89 -18.03
CA GLY A 192 4.91 -7.89 -18.72
C GLY A 192 5.45 -8.90 -17.72
N GLU A 193 6.30 -9.82 -18.19
CA GLU A 193 6.89 -10.87 -17.35
C GLU A 193 7.59 -10.27 -16.12
N ALA A 194 8.32 -9.16 -16.26
CA ALA A 194 9.00 -8.53 -15.13
C ALA A 194 8.02 -8.02 -14.04
N THR A 195 6.90 -7.41 -14.43
CA THR A 195 5.86 -6.95 -13.49
C THR A 195 5.19 -8.13 -12.79
N TYR A 196 4.92 -9.20 -13.54
CA TYR A 196 4.37 -10.44 -13.00
C TYR A 196 5.30 -11.09 -11.98
N GLN A 197 6.59 -11.22 -12.28
CA GLN A 197 7.60 -11.75 -11.35
C GLN A 197 7.75 -10.90 -10.09
N ALA A 198 7.65 -9.56 -10.20
CA ALA A 198 7.64 -8.68 -9.03
C ALA A 198 6.39 -8.91 -8.16
N ALA A 199 5.23 -9.10 -8.79
CA ALA A 199 3.97 -9.38 -8.11
C ALA A 199 3.94 -10.77 -7.45
N GLN A 200 4.76 -11.73 -7.89
CA GLN A 200 4.88 -13.04 -7.24
C GLN A 200 5.44 -12.94 -5.81
N THR A 201 6.31 -11.97 -5.50
CA THR A 201 6.93 -11.89 -4.16
C THR A 201 5.93 -11.89 -2.99
N PRO A 202 4.92 -11.00 -2.96
CA PRO A 202 3.89 -11.04 -1.92
C PRO A 202 3.01 -12.30 -1.97
N ILE A 203 2.75 -12.86 -3.17
CA ILE A 203 1.95 -14.08 -3.33
C ILE A 203 2.68 -15.31 -2.78
N THR A 204 3.96 -15.49 -3.10
CA THR A 204 4.78 -16.59 -2.57
C THR A 204 4.89 -16.50 -1.05
N LEU A 205 4.97 -15.30 -0.48
CA LEU A 205 4.94 -15.14 0.98
C LEU A 205 3.58 -15.56 1.56
N PHE A 206 2.48 -15.16 0.92
CA PHE A 206 1.14 -15.58 1.32
C PHE A 206 0.99 -17.11 1.25
N GLN A 207 1.45 -17.74 0.17
CA GLN A 207 1.45 -19.20 -0.02
C GLN A 207 2.30 -19.90 1.05
N ASP A 208 3.50 -19.40 1.38
CA ASP A 208 4.38 -19.92 2.44
C ASP A 208 3.68 -19.88 3.81
N VAL A 209 3.02 -18.77 4.14
CA VAL A 209 2.22 -18.65 5.38
C VAL A 209 1.05 -19.63 5.35
N TYR A 210 0.29 -19.68 4.27
CA TYR A 210 -0.89 -20.54 4.16
C TYR A 210 -0.51 -22.02 4.25
N GLU A 211 0.55 -22.47 3.61
CA GLU A 211 1.00 -23.88 3.67
C GLU A 211 1.41 -24.29 5.09
N HIS A 212 2.13 -23.42 5.80
CA HIS A 212 2.77 -23.77 7.07
C HIS A 212 1.99 -23.36 8.32
N ARG A 213 0.93 -22.53 8.19
CA ARG A 213 0.14 -21.97 9.31
C ARG A 213 -1.36 -22.27 9.21
N PRO A 214 -1.76 -23.54 9.38
CA PRO A 214 -3.18 -23.92 9.39
C PRO A 214 -3.97 -23.24 10.51
N ASP A 215 -3.29 -22.85 11.60
CA ASP A 215 -3.87 -22.09 12.71
C ASP A 215 -4.31 -20.67 12.32
N GLN A 216 -3.82 -20.13 11.20
CA GLN A 216 -4.17 -18.78 10.72
C GLN A 216 -5.20 -18.79 9.57
N HIS A 217 -5.61 -19.97 9.09
CA HIS A 217 -6.49 -20.08 7.91
C HIS A 217 -7.84 -19.41 8.09
N GLU A 218 -8.49 -19.61 9.24
CA GLU A 218 -9.82 -19.07 9.51
C GLU A 218 -9.78 -17.54 9.52
N GLU A 219 -8.80 -16.96 10.22
CA GLU A 219 -8.63 -15.51 10.29
C GLU A 219 -8.27 -14.90 8.93
N LEU A 220 -7.37 -15.54 8.16
CA LEU A 220 -7.07 -15.10 6.79
C LEU A 220 -8.32 -15.12 5.90
N ALA A 221 -9.17 -16.14 6.05
CA ALA A 221 -10.42 -16.26 5.31
C ALA A 221 -11.45 -15.20 5.70
N GLU A 222 -11.49 -14.78 6.96
CA GLU A 222 -12.32 -13.65 7.42
C GLU A 222 -11.84 -12.31 6.85
N ILE A 223 -10.51 -12.13 6.75
CA ILE A 223 -9.92 -10.91 6.22
C ILE A 223 -10.13 -10.83 4.71
N HIS A 224 -9.66 -11.83 3.95
CA HIS A 224 -9.57 -11.76 2.49
C HIS A 224 -10.75 -12.42 1.76
N GLY A 225 -11.49 -13.29 2.43
CA GLY A 225 -12.51 -14.14 1.79
C GLY A 225 -11.90 -15.42 1.21
N ARG A 226 -12.61 -16.54 1.36
CA ARG A 226 -12.12 -17.87 0.93
C ARG A 226 -11.83 -17.95 -0.57
N ASP A 227 -12.65 -17.32 -1.40
CA ASP A 227 -12.47 -17.30 -2.85
C ASP A 227 -11.13 -16.68 -3.25
N VAL A 228 -10.78 -15.53 -2.65
CA VAL A 228 -9.51 -14.85 -2.90
C VAL A 228 -8.32 -15.71 -2.45
N ILE A 229 -8.45 -16.42 -1.32
CA ILE A 229 -7.42 -17.33 -0.82
C ILE A 229 -7.19 -18.48 -1.80
N ASP A 230 -8.26 -19.15 -2.23
CA ASP A 230 -8.15 -20.30 -3.13
C ASP A 230 -7.47 -19.90 -4.44
N ARG A 231 -7.79 -18.71 -4.97
CA ARG A 231 -7.14 -18.13 -6.14
C ARG A 231 -5.69 -17.74 -5.89
N ALA A 232 -5.39 -17.09 -4.75
CA ALA A 232 -4.02 -16.72 -4.38
C ALA A 232 -3.10 -17.93 -4.19
N VAL A 233 -3.64 -19.06 -3.71
CA VAL A 233 -2.90 -20.33 -3.60
C VAL A 233 -2.67 -20.97 -4.98
N ALA A 234 -3.56 -20.74 -5.95
CA ALA A 234 -3.46 -21.31 -7.29
C ALA A 234 -2.58 -20.51 -8.27
N VAL A 235 -2.55 -19.18 -8.16
CA VAL A 235 -1.86 -18.30 -9.10
C VAL A 235 -0.33 -18.47 -9.05
N GLY A 236 0.34 -18.38 -10.19
CA GLY A 236 1.80 -18.51 -10.26
C GLY A 236 2.38 -19.92 -10.23
N ASN A 237 1.53 -20.95 -10.28
CA ASN A 237 1.94 -22.36 -10.33
C ASN A 237 2.03 -22.95 -11.75
#